data_AF-A0AAU3SIF1-F1
#
_entry.id   AF-A0AAU3SIF1-F1
#
_cell.length_a   1.000
_cell.length_b   1.000
_cell.length_c   1.000
_cell.angle_alpha   90.00
_cell.angle_beta   90.00
_cell.angle_gamma   90.00
#
_symmetry.space_group_name_H-M   'P 1'
#
loop_
_entity.id
_entity.type
_entity.pdbx_description
1 polymer ?
#
loop_
_entity_poly.entity_id
_entity_poly.type
_entity_poly.pdbx_seq_one_letter_code
_entity_poly.pdbx_strand_id
1 'polypeptide(L)'
;MLKAALQVLAAASLASAAVSPATAAPSAPALSAPGPSAPARSLPAPAPDTGPCGPVSEFDSWDWFSTTTNPFIAYAVEAAAKAENWHWRVDDNTLWRGDTRENVEELFQAGFTPRGDQLTPLAEYIVKGGGQTSAHLSTSCEKWVAEKFATYGAARTGWVYEIEAPGGIDVNSTAWANQYESPYLWNKEIDFPGGVEGRFIKQACKIRLLSTDPVTKVNTYENLGCKDNRGFAPFRAAEEPALSR
;
A
#
# COMPACT_ATOMS: atom_id res chain seq x y z
N MET A 1 -12.81 -16.31 -30.22
CA MET A 1 -12.26 -16.46 -28.85
C MET A 1 -12.80 -15.31 -28.03
N LEU A 2 -13.86 -15.57 -27.26
CA LEU A 2 -14.69 -14.56 -26.59
C LEU A 2 -14.06 -14.12 -25.26
N LYS A 3 -13.96 -12.80 -25.07
CA LYS A 3 -13.68 -12.14 -23.78
C LYS A 3 -14.89 -12.30 -22.87
N ALA A 4 -14.69 -12.76 -21.64
CA ALA A 4 -15.70 -12.70 -20.58
C ALA A 4 -15.32 -11.59 -19.60
N ALA A 5 -16.13 -10.54 -19.58
CA ALA A 5 -16.15 -9.51 -18.54
C ALA A 5 -17.28 -9.84 -17.57
N LEU A 6 -17.01 -9.84 -16.26
CA LEU A 6 -18.02 -10.03 -15.22
C LEU A 6 -18.28 -8.69 -14.54
N GLN A 7 -19.50 -8.16 -14.68
CA GLN A 7 -20.03 -7.06 -13.87
C GLN A 7 -21.03 -7.65 -12.88
N VAL A 8 -20.96 -7.22 -11.61
CA VAL A 8 -21.94 -7.59 -10.57
C VAL A 8 -22.71 -6.33 -10.19
N LEU A 9 -24.03 -6.38 -10.40
CA LEU A 9 -25.02 -5.38 -10.00
C LEU A 9 -25.42 -5.59 -8.54
N ALA A 10 -25.53 -4.51 -7.76
CA ALA A 10 -26.15 -4.51 -6.43
C ALA A 10 -27.52 -3.79 -6.51
N ALA A 11 -28.58 -4.49 -6.09
CA ALA A 11 -29.93 -3.97 -6.01
C ALA A 11 -30.18 -3.33 -4.63
N ALA A 12 -30.76 -2.13 -4.64
CA ALA A 12 -31.27 -1.45 -3.46
C ALA A 12 -32.78 -1.72 -3.29
N SER A 13 -33.20 -2.09 -2.08
CA SER A 13 -34.61 -2.19 -1.70
C SER A 13 -34.92 -1.20 -0.58
N LEU A 14 -35.76 -0.23 -0.89
CA LEU A 14 -36.41 0.69 0.04
C LEU A 14 -37.78 0.10 0.43
N ALA A 15 -38.08 0.06 1.73
CA ALA A 15 -39.42 -0.24 2.22
C ALA A 15 -39.93 0.92 3.10
N SER A 16 -41.07 1.47 2.66
CA SER A 16 -41.85 2.53 3.29
C SER A 16 -42.64 2.02 4.49
N ALA A 17 -42.90 2.89 5.48
CA ALA A 17 -43.90 2.65 6.52
C ALA A 17 -44.90 3.81 6.58
N ALA A 18 -46.19 3.45 6.61
CA ALA A 18 -47.35 4.31 6.62
C ALA A 18 -47.74 4.77 8.04
N VAL A 19 -48.43 5.90 8.11
CA VAL A 19 -48.97 6.55 9.32
C VAL A 19 -50.48 6.36 9.37
N SER A 20 -51.05 6.10 10.56
CA SER A 20 -52.36 6.62 11.01
C SER A 20 -52.71 6.23 12.47
N PRO A 21 -53.66 6.93 13.13
CA PRO A 21 -53.57 7.31 14.55
C PRO A 21 -54.66 6.69 15.46
N ALA A 22 -54.51 6.85 16.79
CA ALA A 22 -55.60 6.69 17.76
C ALA A 22 -55.39 7.59 18.99
N THR A 23 -56.51 8.05 19.55
CA THR A 23 -56.74 9.16 20.49
C THR A 23 -57.01 8.74 21.94
N ALA A 24 -56.60 9.61 22.90
CA ALA A 24 -57.17 9.93 24.24
C ALA A 24 -57.24 8.83 25.34
N ALA A 25 -57.09 9.05 26.67
CA ALA A 25 -56.69 10.14 27.58
C ALA A 25 -56.41 9.51 29.01
N PRO A 26 -56.43 10.21 30.16
CA PRO A 26 -55.29 10.51 31.03
C PRO A 26 -55.26 9.77 32.40
N SER A 27 -54.10 9.70 33.08
CA SER A 27 -53.97 9.61 34.56
C SER A 27 -52.53 9.72 35.08
N ALA A 28 -52.29 10.73 35.94
CA ALA A 28 -51.36 10.85 37.09
C ALA A 28 -49.82 10.60 36.95
N PRO A 29 -48.99 11.32 37.75
CA PRO A 29 -47.54 11.40 37.53
C PRO A 29 -46.81 10.23 38.20
N ALA A 30 -46.13 9.41 37.40
CA ALA A 30 -45.17 8.43 37.89
C ALA A 30 -43.75 8.94 37.68
N LEU A 31 -42.96 8.82 38.74
CA LEU A 31 -41.55 9.19 38.88
C LEU A 31 -40.71 8.73 37.69
N SER A 32 -39.91 9.65 37.14
CA SER A 32 -39.01 9.44 36.02
C SER A 32 -38.01 8.32 36.29
N ALA A 33 -38.22 7.16 35.67
CA ALA A 33 -37.17 6.18 35.47
C ALA A 33 -36.19 6.70 34.40
N PRO A 34 -34.87 6.42 34.52
CA PRO A 34 -33.93 6.75 33.46
C PRO A 34 -34.29 5.93 32.20
N GLY A 35 -34.59 6.64 31.11
CA GLY A 35 -34.92 6.02 29.84
C GLY A 35 -33.76 5.18 29.28
N PRO A 36 -34.05 4.23 28.37
CA PRO A 36 -33.01 3.44 27.71
C PRO A 36 -32.05 4.40 26.99
N SER A 37 -30.77 4.27 27.31
CA SER A 37 -29.70 5.00 26.65
C SER A 37 -29.81 4.79 25.14
N ALA A 38 -29.97 5.88 24.39
CA ALA A 38 -29.91 5.84 22.94
C ALA A 38 -28.62 5.12 22.51
N PRO A 39 -28.65 4.26 21.46
CA PRO A 39 -27.43 3.62 20.99
C PRO A 39 -26.44 4.73 20.62
N ALA A 40 -25.25 4.66 21.21
CA ALA A 40 -24.16 5.55 20.86
C ALA A 40 -23.99 5.49 19.33
N ARG A 41 -24.20 6.63 18.66
CA ARG A 41 -23.86 6.75 17.24
C ARG A 41 -22.34 6.61 17.16
N SER A 42 -21.87 5.45 16.71
CA SER A 42 -20.47 5.24 16.39
C SER A 42 -20.07 6.32 15.39
N LEU A 43 -19.12 7.17 15.78
CA LEU A 43 -18.52 8.13 14.85
C LEU A 43 -17.91 7.35 13.68
N PRO A 44 -18.09 7.80 12.43
CA PRO A 44 -17.44 7.17 11.29
C PRO A 44 -15.92 7.13 11.53
N ALA A 45 -15.29 6.01 11.18
CA ALA A 45 -13.85 5.88 11.29
C ALA A 45 -13.17 7.02 10.50
N PRO A 46 -12.07 7.60 11.02
CA PRO A 46 -11.32 8.62 10.29
C PRO A 46 -10.92 8.07 8.91
N ALA A 47 -10.98 8.94 7.90
CA ALA A 47 -10.55 8.59 6.56
C ALA A 47 -9.07 8.14 6.60
N PRO A 48 -8.68 7.15 5.78
CA PRO A 48 -7.29 6.74 5.70
C PRO A 48 -6.40 7.92 5.32
N ASP A 49 -5.21 8.01 5.93
CA ASP A 49 -4.23 9.01 5.56
C ASP A 49 -3.79 8.78 4.09
N THR A 50 -3.85 9.86 3.30
CA THR A 50 -3.49 9.89 1.87
C THR A 50 -2.42 10.95 1.59
N GLY A 51 -1.78 11.52 2.61
CA GLY A 51 -0.63 12.40 2.43
C GLY A 51 0.59 11.67 1.84
N PRO A 52 1.67 12.39 1.50
CA PRO A 52 2.94 11.79 1.09
C PRO A 52 3.56 10.96 2.22
N CYS A 53 4.51 10.09 1.87
CA CYS A 53 5.29 9.28 2.82
C CYS A 53 6.44 10.06 3.46
N GLY A 54 6.92 11.12 2.79
CA GLY A 54 8.09 11.87 3.24
C GLY A 54 8.42 13.06 2.34
N PRO A 55 9.61 13.67 2.52
CA PRO A 55 10.08 14.72 1.62
C PRO A 55 10.31 14.17 0.20
N VAL A 56 10.06 15.04 -0.78
CA VAL A 56 10.23 14.75 -2.20
C VAL A 56 11.02 15.86 -2.91
N SER A 57 11.62 15.50 -4.04
CA SER A 57 12.26 16.41 -5.00
C SER A 57 11.84 16.09 -6.43
N GLU A 58 12.43 16.78 -7.40
CA GLU A 58 12.43 16.34 -8.78
C GLU A 58 13.14 14.98 -8.94
N PHE A 59 12.83 14.27 -10.03
CA PHE A 59 13.43 12.98 -10.37
C PHE A 59 14.95 13.03 -10.44
N ASP A 60 15.60 12.12 -9.70
CA ASP A 60 17.05 11.92 -9.74
C ASP A 60 17.40 10.63 -10.50
N SER A 61 17.99 10.81 -11.68
CA SER A 61 18.40 9.70 -12.56
C SER A 61 19.51 8.83 -11.98
N TRP A 62 20.40 9.39 -11.14
CA TRP A 62 21.50 8.64 -10.55
C TRP A 62 20.99 7.74 -9.43
N ASP A 63 20.13 8.28 -8.56
CA ASP A 63 19.44 7.49 -7.53
C ASP A 63 18.67 6.34 -8.18
N TRP A 64 17.86 6.63 -9.22
CA TRP A 64 17.14 5.59 -9.96
C TRP A 64 18.09 4.52 -10.54
N PHE A 65 19.16 4.94 -11.22
CA PHE A 65 20.11 4.02 -11.85
C PHE A 65 20.83 3.14 -10.82
N SER A 66 21.08 3.67 -9.62
CA SER A 66 21.71 2.92 -8.53
C SER A 66 20.78 1.91 -7.84
N THR A 67 19.46 2.06 -8.02
CA THR A 67 18.42 1.25 -7.37
C THR A 67 17.85 0.17 -8.28
N THR A 68 17.73 0.46 -9.58
CA THR A 68 16.97 -0.36 -10.52
C THR A 68 17.62 -1.70 -10.84
N THR A 69 16.79 -2.73 -11.03
CA THR A 69 17.25 -4.01 -11.62
C THR A 69 17.20 -4.00 -13.14
N ASN A 70 16.61 -2.97 -13.75
CA ASN A 70 16.41 -2.87 -15.19
C ASN A 70 16.90 -1.50 -15.70
N PRO A 71 18.22 -1.34 -15.95
CA PRO A 71 18.76 -0.08 -16.46
C PRO A 71 18.39 0.18 -17.92
N PHE A 72 17.88 -0.81 -18.67
CA PHE A 72 17.59 -0.68 -20.10
C PHE A 72 16.40 0.25 -20.40
N ILE A 73 15.57 0.55 -19.41
CA ILE A 73 14.41 1.45 -19.55
C ILE A 73 14.74 2.91 -19.22
N ALA A 74 16.01 3.27 -19.01
CA ALA A 74 16.42 4.61 -18.55
C ALA A 74 15.80 5.76 -19.35
N TYR A 75 15.82 5.67 -20.68
CA TYR A 75 15.24 6.71 -21.53
C TYR A 75 13.72 6.85 -21.32
N ALA A 76 13.02 5.73 -21.17
CA ALA A 76 11.57 5.74 -20.94
C ALA A 76 11.23 6.29 -19.55
N VAL A 77 12.02 5.95 -18.54
CA VAL A 77 11.90 6.48 -17.17
C VAL A 77 12.11 7.99 -17.16
N GLU A 78 13.18 8.50 -17.78
CA GLU A 78 13.46 9.94 -17.80
C GLU A 78 12.36 10.72 -18.56
N ALA A 79 11.87 10.16 -19.68
CA ALA A 79 10.79 10.76 -20.44
C ALA A 79 9.48 10.82 -19.62
N ALA A 80 9.11 9.72 -18.96
CA ALA A 80 7.91 9.64 -18.12
C ALA A 80 8.01 10.55 -16.90
N ALA A 81 9.16 10.58 -16.22
CA ALA A 81 9.41 11.45 -15.06
C ALA A 81 9.15 12.93 -15.37
N LYS A 82 9.60 13.40 -16.53
CA LYS A 82 9.37 14.77 -17.00
C LYS A 82 7.92 15.00 -17.41
N ALA A 83 7.31 14.04 -18.13
CA ALA A 83 5.96 14.17 -18.64
C ALA A 83 4.88 14.13 -17.54
N GLU A 84 5.13 13.39 -16.47
CA GLU A 84 4.19 13.16 -15.38
C GLU A 84 4.57 13.90 -14.09
N ASN A 85 5.59 14.77 -14.14
CA ASN A 85 6.07 15.55 -13.00
C ASN A 85 6.23 14.67 -11.74
N TRP A 86 7.02 13.61 -11.84
CA TRP A 86 7.20 12.67 -10.73
C TRP A 86 7.84 13.35 -9.54
N HIS A 87 7.21 13.17 -8.37
CA HIS A 87 7.76 13.58 -7.09
C HIS A 87 8.59 12.42 -6.51
N TRP A 88 9.91 12.59 -6.52
CA TRP A 88 10.88 11.56 -6.18
C TRP A 88 11.23 11.63 -4.69
N ARG A 89 11.14 10.50 -3.98
CA ARG A 89 11.43 10.40 -2.55
C ARG A 89 12.92 10.65 -2.27
N VAL A 90 13.25 11.42 -1.24
CA VAL A 90 14.64 11.75 -0.89
C VAL A 90 15.13 11.22 0.45
N ASP A 91 14.24 10.63 1.24
CA ASP A 91 14.62 9.96 2.50
C ASP A 91 15.04 8.50 2.27
N ASP A 92 15.61 7.90 3.30
CA ASP A 92 15.98 6.49 3.40
C ASP A 92 15.08 5.72 4.37
N ASN A 93 13.85 6.20 4.59
CA ASN A 93 12.90 5.54 5.46
C ASN A 93 12.62 4.12 4.97
N THR A 94 12.44 3.20 5.92
CA THR A 94 12.10 1.82 5.63
C THR A 94 10.80 1.71 4.84
N LEU A 95 10.87 0.98 3.74
CA LEU A 95 9.72 0.60 2.93
C LEU A 95 9.39 -0.88 3.10
N TRP A 96 8.16 -1.21 2.75
CA TRP A 96 7.59 -2.53 2.92
C TRP A 96 6.97 -3.04 1.63
N ARG A 97 7.22 -4.31 1.31
CA ARG A 97 6.57 -4.98 0.18
C ARG A 97 5.97 -6.30 0.62
N GLY A 98 4.70 -6.52 0.31
CA GLY A 98 4.05 -7.81 0.45
C GLY A 98 4.24 -8.63 -0.84
N ASP A 99 4.67 -9.88 -0.72
CA ASP A 99 4.82 -10.78 -1.86
C ASP A 99 4.47 -12.22 -1.49
N THR A 100 3.90 -12.96 -2.43
CA THR A 100 3.47 -14.36 -2.22
C THR A 100 4.50 -15.37 -2.74
N ARG A 101 5.55 -14.90 -3.43
CA ARG A 101 6.62 -15.77 -3.91
C ARG A 101 7.40 -16.38 -2.75
N GLU A 102 7.73 -17.66 -2.88
CA GLU A 102 8.45 -18.44 -1.86
C GLU A 102 9.98 -18.44 -2.07
N ASN A 103 10.48 -17.86 -3.17
CA ASN A 103 11.89 -17.83 -3.54
C ASN A 103 12.67 -16.67 -2.89
N VAL A 104 12.52 -16.49 -1.57
CA VAL A 104 13.10 -15.35 -0.81
C VAL A 104 14.59 -15.17 -1.05
N GLU A 105 15.38 -16.25 -1.03
CA GLU A 105 16.84 -16.15 -1.20
C GLU A 105 17.25 -15.71 -2.61
N GLU A 106 16.46 -16.10 -3.63
CA GLU A 106 16.67 -15.64 -4.99
C GLU A 106 16.35 -14.15 -5.11
N LEU A 107 15.28 -13.70 -4.45
CA LEU A 107 14.91 -12.28 -4.40
C LEU A 107 15.94 -11.44 -3.64
N PHE A 108 16.56 -11.97 -2.59
CA PHE A 108 17.68 -11.31 -1.91
C PHE A 108 18.90 -11.11 -2.81
N GLN A 109 19.14 -12.04 -3.73
CA GLN A 109 20.28 -11.95 -4.67
C GLN A 109 19.95 -11.11 -5.90
N ALA A 110 18.82 -11.37 -6.55
CA ALA A 110 18.43 -10.74 -7.81
C ALA A 110 17.71 -9.40 -7.62
N GLY A 111 17.07 -9.20 -6.46
CA GLY A 111 16.16 -8.10 -6.22
C GLY A 111 14.75 -8.35 -6.73
N PHE A 112 13.97 -7.28 -6.69
CA PHE A 112 12.61 -7.24 -7.18
C PHE A 112 12.57 -6.71 -8.62
N THR A 113 12.84 -7.59 -9.58
CA THR A 113 12.70 -7.24 -11.00
C THR A 113 11.24 -7.31 -11.45
N PRO A 114 10.68 -6.22 -12.03
CA PRO A 114 9.37 -6.26 -12.67
C PRO A 114 9.35 -7.27 -13.81
N ARG A 115 8.16 -7.81 -14.12
CA ARG A 115 8.03 -8.86 -15.14
C ARG A 115 8.15 -8.34 -16.58
N GLY A 116 8.01 -7.03 -16.79
CA GLY A 116 8.22 -6.41 -18.08
C GLY A 116 8.86 -5.03 -17.98
N ASP A 117 8.91 -4.35 -19.11
CA ASP A 117 9.60 -3.09 -19.35
C ASP A 117 8.64 -1.94 -19.68
N GLN A 118 7.32 -2.19 -19.66
CA GLN A 118 6.33 -1.18 -20.01
C GLN A 118 6.06 -0.24 -18.83
N LEU A 119 6.44 1.03 -18.99
CA LEU A 119 5.99 2.12 -18.11
C LEU A 119 4.57 2.50 -18.51
N THR A 120 3.62 1.99 -17.73
CA THR A 120 2.22 2.38 -17.84
C THR A 120 2.08 3.75 -17.17
N PRO A 121 1.40 4.75 -17.77
CA PRO A 121 1.25 6.05 -17.13
C PRO A 121 0.78 5.91 -15.68
N LEU A 122 1.38 6.66 -14.75
CA LEU A 122 1.18 6.46 -13.32
C LEU A 122 -0.30 6.56 -12.95
N ALA A 123 -1.01 7.55 -13.51
CA ALA A 123 -2.45 7.73 -13.32
C ALA A 123 -3.30 6.49 -13.68
N GLU A 124 -2.85 5.70 -14.66
CA GLU A 124 -3.51 4.43 -15.01
C GLU A 124 -3.07 3.29 -14.09
N TYR A 125 -1.76 3.20 -13.83
CA TYR A 125 -1.16 2.17 -12.97
C TYR A 125 -1.76 2.19 -11.56
N ILE A 126 -1.92 3.37 -10.96
CA ILE A 126 -2.41 3.50 -9.57
C ILE A 126 -3.90 3.20 -9.40
N VAL A 127 -4.63 2.98 -10.51
CA VAL A 127 -6.05 2.60 -10.50
C VAL A 127 -6.25 1.16 -10.93
N LYS A 128 -5.54 0.72 -11.98
CA LYS A 128 -5.74 -0.59 -12.61
C LYS A 128 -4.68 -1.63 -12.24
N GLY A 129 -3.57 -1.19 -11.68
CA GLY A 129 -2.33 -1.96 -11.58
C GLY A 129 -1.61 -2.09 -12.93
N GLY A 130 -0.39 -2.65 -12.90
CA GLY A 130 0.46 -2.79 -14.08
C GLY A 130 0.34 -4.11 -14.85
N GLY A 131 -0.35 -5.11 -14.30
CA GLY A 131 -0.39 -6.43 -14.91
C GLY A 131 1.00 -7.09 -15.04
N GLN A 132 1.16 -7.97 -16.03
CA GLN A 132 2.36 -8.80 -16.17
C GLN A 132 3.50 -8.17 -16.98
N THR A 133 3.24 -7.08 -17.70
CA THR A 133 4.22 -6.43 -18.60
C THR A 133 4.78 -5.15 -18.02
N SER A 134 4.32 -4.75 -16.84
CA SER A 134 4.67 -3.48 -16.23
C SER A 134 6.09 -3.46 -15.67
N ALA A 135 6.72 -2.29 -15.82
CA ALA A 135 7.98 -1.92 -15.19
C ALA A 135 7.82 -1.36 -13.77
N HIS A 136 6.59 -1.19 -13.27
CA HIS A 136 6.33 -0.63 -11.94
C HIS A 136 6.53 -1.69 -10.86
N LEU A 137 7.17 -1.29 -9.75
CA LEU A 137 7.33 -2.11 -8.57
C LEU A 137 6.80 -1.36 -7.36
N SER A 138 5.62 -1.79 -6.93
CA SER A 138 4.97 -1.26 -5.72
C SER A 138 5.71 -1.61 -4.44
N THR A 139 5.92 -0.62 -3.59
CA THR A 139 6.25 -0.73 -2.16
C THR A 139 5.38 0.24 -1.36
N SER A 140 5.41 0.19 -0.05
CA SER A 140 4.62 1.05 0.84
C SER A 140 5.48 1.55 1.99
N CYS A 141 5.31 2.82 2.41
CA CYS A 141 5.89 3.29 3.66
C CYS A 141 5.15 2.77 4.91
N GLU A 142 3.97 2.17 4.72
CA GLU A 142 3.14 1.58 5.76
C GLU A 142 3.27 0.04 5.76
N LYS A 143 3.81 -0.52 6.86
CA LYS A 143 4.01 -1.98 6.99
C LYS A 143 2.71 -2.78 6.88
N TRP A 144 1.63 -2.30 7.50
CA TRP A 144 0.34 -3.00 7.52
C TRP A 144 -0.27 -3.13 6.12
N VAL A 145 0.04 -2.22 5.20
CA VAL A 145 -0.35 -2.31 3.79
C VAL A 145 0.34 -3.50 3.14
N ALA A 146 1.65 -3.64 3.34
CA ALA A 146 2.41 -4.80 2.85
C ALA A 146 1.93 -6.13 3.46
N GLU A 147 1.58 -6.15 4.74
CA GLU A 147 1.01 -7.34 5.40
C GLU A 147 -0.33 -7.75 4.76
N LYS A 148 -1.18 -6.78 4.44
CA LYS A 148 -2.45 -6.99 3.73
C LYS A 148 -2.23 -7.59 2.33
N PHE A 149 -1.23 -7.10 1.58
CA PHE A 149 -0.92 -7.64 0.25
C PHE A 149 -0.24 -9.02 0.29
N ALA A 150 0.66 -9.25 1.25
CA ALA A 150 1.32 -10.55 1.44
C ALA A 150 0.33 -11.68 1.76
N THR A 151 -0.77 -11.35 2.44
CA THR A 151 -1.77 -12.32 2.89
C THR A 151 -3.03 -12.33 2.02
N TYR A 152 -2.99 -11.69 0.85
CA TYR A 152 -4.09 -11.76 -0.10
C TYR A 152 -4.23 -13.17 -0.70
N GLY A 153 -5.47 -13.59 -0.98
CA GLY A 153 -5.77 -14.88 -1.61
C GLY A 153 -6.08 -16.02 -0.62
N ALA A 154 -6.27 -17.23 -1.16
CA ALA A 154 -6.81 -18.37 -0.40
C ALA A 154 -5.87 -18.87 0.70
N ALA A 155 -4.55 -18.83 0.47
CA ALA A 155 -3.56 -19.30 1.43
C ALA A 155 -3.39 -18.40 2.65
N ARG A 156 -3.81 -17.12 2.55
CA ARG A 156 -3.70 -16.11 3.61
C ARG A 156 -2.31 -16.03 4.25
N THR A 157 -1.28 -16.36 3.48
CA THR A 157 0.10 -16.52 3.93
C THR A 157 1.01 -15.95 2.85
N GLY A 158 2.05 -15.23 3.25
CA GLY A 158 3.06 -14.69 2.34
C GLY A 158 4.19 -14.00 3.08
N TRP A 159 5.00 -13.23 2.38
CA TRP A 159 6.21 -12.61 2.89
C TRP A 159 6.09 -11.09 2.90
N VAL A 160 6.54 -10.47 3.99
CA VAL A 160 6.68 -9.02 4.11
C VAL A 160 8.16 -8.70 4.13
N TYR A 161 8.61 -7.98 3.11
CA TYR A 161 9.99 -7.57 2.91
C TYR A 161 10.22 -6.18 3.48
N GLU A 162 11.33 -6.03 4.18
CA GLU A 162 11.86 -4.75 4.65
C GLU A 162 12.90 -4.24 3.64
N ILE A 163 12.70 -3.04 3.11
CA ILE A 163 13.48 -2.48 2.00
C ILE A 163 14.01 -1.11 2.42
N GLU A 164 15.32 -0.90 2.29
CA GLU A 164 16.01 0.37 2.53
C GLU A 164 16.71 0.82 1.24
N ALA A 165 15.91 1.30 0.27
CA ALA A 165 16.36 1.72 -1.06
C ALA A 165 16.18 3.24 -1.24
N PRO A 166 17.09 3.94 -1.95
CA PRO A 166 16.94 5.37 -2.21
C PRO A 166 15.94 5.61 -3.35
N GLY A 167 15.31 6.79 -3.34
CA GLY A 167 14.43 7.21 -4.43
C GLY A 167 13.06 6.52 -4.45
N GLY A 168 12.49 6.39 -5.64
CA GLY A 168 11.13 5.91 -5.86
C GLY A 168 10.14 7.07 -5.95
N ILE A 169 9.09 6.88 -6.74
CA ILE A 169 8.03 7.84 -6.95
C ILE A 169 7.13 7.80 -5.72
N ASP A 170 6.98 8.92 -5.00
CA ASP A 170 5.91 9.06 -4.02
C ASP A 170 4.59 9.23 -4.80
N VAL A 171 3.79 8.17 -4.82
CA VAL A 171 2.56 8.11 -5.61
C VAL A 171 1.56 9.16 -5.14
N ASN A 172 1.44 9.35 -3.83
CA ASN A 172 0.47 10.29 -3.27
C ASN A 172 0.86 11.73 -3.58
N SER A 173 2.13 12.06 -3.42
CA SER A 173 2.70 13.38 -3.75
C SER A 173 2.53 13.70 -5.24
N THR A 174 2.88 12.74 -6.10
CA THR A 174 2.75 12.88 -7.56
C THR A 174 1.30 12.99 -7.98
N ALA A 175 0.41 12.17 -7.42
CA ALA A 175 -1.02 12.21 -7.71
C ALA A 175 -1.64 13.55 -7.30
N TRP A 176 -1.29 14.08 -6.13
CA TRP A 176 -1.76 15.38 -5.67
C TRP A 176 -1.31 16.51 -6.62
N ALA A 177 -0.03 16.54 -6.98
CA ALA A 177 0.53 17.57 -7.85
C ALA A 177 -0.08 17.57 -9.26
N ASN A 178 -0.42 16.38 -9.77
CA ASN A 178 -0.97 16.20 -11.12
C ASN A 178 -2.50 16.01 -11.15
N GLN A 179 -3.18 16.12 -10.01
CA GLN A 179 -4.63 15.91 -9.87
C GLN A 179 -5.10 14.53 -10.34
N TYR A 180 -4.30 13.49 -10.11
CA TYR A 180 -4.69 12.11 -10.39
C TYR A 180 -5.67 11.60 -9.33
N GLU A 181 -6.72 10.93 -9.77
CA GLU A 181 -7.68 10.30 -8.88
C GLU A 181 -7.40 8.81 -8.74
N SER A 182 -7.26 8.32 -7.51
CA SER A 182 -7.20 6.89 -7.22
C SER A 182 -7.88 6.56 -5.90
N PRO A 183 -8.68 5.47 -5.84
CA PRO A 183 -9.25 4.97 -4.59
C PRO A 183 -8.21 4.27 -3.70
N TYR A 184 -6.94 4.20 -4.13
CA TYR A 184 -5.87 3.42 -3.51
C TYR A 184 -4.74 4.27 -2.95
N LEU A 185 -4.87 5.60 -2.89
CA LEU A 185 -3.84 6.48 -2.29
C LEU A 185 -3.57 6.17 -0.80
N TRP A 186 -4.49 5.51 -0.11
CA TRP A 186 -4.26 5.01 1.25
C TRP A 186 -3.20 3.91 1.33
N ASN A 187 -2.78 3.33 0.20
CA ASN A 187 -1.67 2.38 0.14
C ASN A 187 -0.34 3.03 0.48
N LYS A 188 -0.23 4.37 0.42
CA LYS A 188 1.01 5.10 0.74
C LYS A 188 2.19 4.54 -0.07
N GLU A 189 1.94 4.42 -1.37
CA GLU A 189 2.80 3.70 -2.29
C GLU A 189 4.04 4.51 -2.65
N ILE A 190 5.20 3.87 -2.58
CA ILE A 190 6.42 4.29 -3.26
C ILE A 190 6.64 3.33 -4.42
N ASP A 191 6.57 3.83 -5.64
CA ASP A 191 6.76 3.03 -6.85
C ASP A 191 8.20 3.11 -7.37
N PHE A 192 8.77 1.96 -7.74
CA PHE A 192 10.11 1.86 -8.32
C PHE A 192 10.06 1.37 -9.77
N PRO A 193 10.08 2.30 -10.74
CA PRO A 193 10.26 1.95 -12.15
C PRO A 193 11.54 1.13 -12.37
N GLY A 194 11.42 -0.09 -12.90
CA GLY A 194 12.54 -1.00 -13.14
C GLY A 194 12.98 -1.82 -11.91
N GLY A 195 12.29 -1.69 -10.80
CA GLY A 195 12.48 -2.52 -9.62
C GLY A 195 13.51 -2.02 -8.62
N VAL A 196 13.87 -2.90 -7.69
CA VAL A 196 14.82 -2.64 -6.60
C VAL A 196 15.84 -3.76 -6.51
N GLU A 197 17.13 -3.43 -6.55
CA GLU A 197 18.21 -4.41 -6.39
C GLU A 197 18.16 -5.14 -5.04
N GLY A 198 18.60 -6.40 -5.05
CA GLY A 198 18.54 -7.28 -3.87
C GLY A 198 19.32 -6.75 -2.67
N ARG A 199 20.40 -6.00 -2.90
CA ARG A 199 21.21 -5.38 -1.84
C ARG A 199 20.44 -4.41 -0.94
N PHE A 200 19.32 -3.86 -1.40
CA PHE A 200 18.48 -2.96 -0.60
C PHE A 200 17.41 -3.69 0.21
N ILE A 201 17.26 -5.00 0.02
CA ILE A 201 16.31 -5.82 0.78
C ILE A 201 17.03 -6.29 2.04
N LYS A 202 16.54 -5.91 3.22
CA LYS A 202 17.17 -6.22 4.50
C LYS A 202 16.80 -7.59 5.02
N GLN A 203 15.51 -7.88 5.04
CA GLN A 203 14.95 -9.14 5.52
C GLN A 203 13.56 -9.38 4.93
N ALA A 204 13.06 -10.59 5.13
CA ALA A 204 11.69 -10.96 4.82
C ALA A 204 11.11 -11.81 5.96
N CYS A 205 9.94 -11.44 6.47
CA CYS A 205 9.21 -12.22 7.46
C CYS A 205 7.98 -12.88 6.83
N LYS A 206 7.86 -14.20 7.00
CA LYS A 206 6.68 -14.93 6.56
C LYS A 206 5.57 -14.73 7.58
N ILE A 207 4.39 -14.37 7.12
CA ILE A 207 3.23 -14.14 7.97
C ILE A 207 2.01 -14.90 7.48
N ARG A 208 1.08 -15.18 8.39
CA ARG A 208 -0.26 -15.71 8.09
C ARG A 208 -1.33 -14.85 8.74
N LEU A 209 -2.36 -14.48 7.99
CA LEU A 209 -3.54 -13.81 8.52
C LEU A 209 -4.40 -14.81 9.31
N LEU A 210 -4.57 -14.57 10.61
CA LEU A 210 -5.39 -15.38 11.50
C LEU A 210 -6.85 -14.91 11.50
N SER A 211 -7.04 -13.61 11.63
CA SER A 211 -8.37 -13.01 11.73
C SER A 211 -8.35 -11.54 11.30
N THR A 212 -9.52 -11.05 10.90
CA THR A 212 -9.81 -9.64 10.68
C THR A 212 -10.98 -9.26 11.58
N ASP A 213 -10.82 -8.25 12.41
CA ASP A 213 -11.91 -7.73 13.22
C ASP A 213 -13.03 -7.20 12.28
N PRO A 214 -14.28 -7.68 12.44
CA PRO A 214 -15.36 -7.32 11.53
C PRO A 214 -15.79 -5.86 11.66
N VAL A 215 -15.50 -5.19 12.78
CA VAL A 215 -15.86 -3.81 13.08
C VAL A 215 -14.71 -2.88 12.71
N THR A 216 -13.53 -3.10 13.28
CA THR A 216 -12.38 -2.19 13.13
C THR A 216 -11.57 -2.46 11.86
N LYS A 217 -11.77 -3.61 11.22
CA LYS A 217 -10.98 -4.10 10.08
C LYS A 217 -9.49 -4.28 10.37
N VAL A 218 -9.11 -4.32 11.65
CA VAL A 218 -7.76 -4.62 12.09
C VAL A 218 -7.47 -6.09 11.85
N ASN A 219 -6.33 -6.38 11.24
CA ASN A 219 -5.85 -7.74 10.98
C ASN A 219 -4.95 -8.24 12.12
N THR A 220 -5.07 -9.51 12.45
CA THR A 220 -4.16 -10.22 13.36
C THR A 220 -3.35 -11.24 12.57
N TYR A 221 -2.02 -11.18 12.73
CA TYR A 221 -1.08 -12.02 12.00
C TYR A 221 -0.29 -12.94 12.92
N GLU A 222 -0.01 -14.14 12.43
CA GLU A 222 1.00 -15.05 12.96
C GLU A 222 2.31 -14.85 12.20
N ASN A 223 3.42 -14.63 12.90
CA ASN A 223 4.75 -14.63 12.30
C ASN A 223 5.29 -16.07 12.25
N LEU A 224 5.58 -16.54 11.04
CA LEU A 224 6.03 -17.91 10.74
C LEU A 224 7.57 -18.01 10.62
N GLY A 225 8.30 -16.94 10.87
CA GLY A 225 9.76 -16.86 10.81
C GLY A 225 10.25 -15.84 9.80
N CYS A 226 11.44 -15.29 10.07
CA CYS A 226 12.10 -14.31 9.23
C CYS A 226 13.40 -14.87 8.64
N LYS A 227 13.81 -14.28 7.53
CA LYS A 227 15.07 -14.53 6.84
C LYS A 227 15.80 -13.21 6.66
N ASP A 228 17.07 -13.18 7.02
CA ASP A 228 17.93 -12.02 6.85
C ASP A 228 18.70 -12.11 5.53
N ASN A 229 18.81 -10.99 4.82
CA ASN A 229 19.63 -10.91 3.62
C ASN A 229 21.09 -10.64 3.98
N ARG A 230 21.96 -11.62 3.77
CA ARG A 230 23.41 -11.45 4.00
C ARG A 230 24.08 -10.48 3.02
N GLY A 231 23.45 -10.23 1.88
CA GLY A 231 23.90 -9.25 0.87
C GLY A 231 23.34 -7.86 1.09
N PHE A 232 22.66 -7.60 2.21
CA PHE A 232 22.10 -6.30 2.52
C PHE A 232 23.21 -5.23 2.64
N ALA A 233 23.09 -4.18 1.85
CA ALA A 233 23.96 -3.02 1.82
C ALA A 233 23.09 -1.79 1.50
N PRO A 234 22.63 -1.04 2.52
CA PRO A 234 21.78 0.13 2.32
C PRO A 234 22.54 1.23 1.57
N PHE A 235 21.79 2.15 0.95
CA PHE A 235 22.37 3.25 0.19
C PHE A 235 23.26 4.15 1.03
N ARG A 236 22.83 4.45 2.25
CA ARG A 236 23.64 5.08 3.28
C ARG A 236 23.93 4.03 4.32
N ALA A 237 25.21 3.73 4.54
CA ALA A 237 25.58 2.97 5.73
C ALA A 237 25.11 3.77 6.95
N ALA A 238 24.47 3.10 7.91
CA ALA A 238 24.25 3.71 9.21
C ALA A 238 25.63 4.19 9.72
N GLU A 239 25.78 5.49 9.97
CA GLU A 239 26.98 5.99 10.64
C GLU A 239 27.05 5.27 12.00
N GLU A 240 27.97 4.31 12.15
CA GLU A 240 28.29 3.78 13.47
C GLU A 240 28.71 4.98 14.32
N PRO A 241 28.06 5.27 15.46
CA PRO A 241 28.52 6.31 16.35
C PRO A 241 29.94 5.94 16.75
N ALA A 242 30.91 6.77 16.34
CA ALA A 242 32.31 6.59 16.64
C ALA A 242 32.46 6.36 18.14
N LEU A 243 32.79 5.12 18.53
CA LEU A 243 33.20 4.80 19.88
C LEU A 243 34.45 5.61 20.16
N SER A 244 34.29 6.73 20.89
CA SER A 244 35.37 7.52 21.42
C SER A 244 36.24 6.61 22.30
N ARG A 245 37.44 6.29 21.81
CA ARG A 245 38.51 5.68 22.58
C ARG A 245 39.22 6.72 23.43
#